data_AF-A0AAV2T4A3-F1
#
_entry.id   AF-A0AAV2T4A3-F1
#
_cell.length_a   1.000
_cell.length_b   1.000
_cell.length_c   1.000
_cell.angle_alpha   90.00
_cell.angle_beta   90.00
_cell.angle_gamma   90.00
#
_symmetry.space_group_name_H-M   'P 1'
#
loop_
_entity.id
_entity.type
_entity.pdbx_description
1 polymer ?
#
loop_
_entity_poly.entity_id
_entity_poly.type
_entity_poly.pdbx_seq_one_letter_code
_entity_poly.pdbx_strand_id
1 'polypeptide(L)'
;MQHGLSGQIVRQYLLSHNYPVTLSTLENESRGERLQNKFLPHEIVDTLSSAISESNLAQLTETWKMLQTTFLCRLDGDRQKAANSLKAHVFKTYLVHALIQKRTDKV
;
A
#
# COMPACT_ATOMS: atom_id res chain seq x y z
N MET A 1 -23.70 11.57 -1.29
CA MET A 1 -22.79 12.60 -1.84
C MET A 1 -22.55 13.75 -0.85
N GLN A 2 -22.17 13.50 0.42
CA GLN A 2 -22.07 14.55 1.45
C GLN A 2 -20.67 14.72 2.08
N HIS A 3 -19.69 13.89 1.74
CA HIS A 3 -18.37 13.90 2.39
C HIS A 3 -17.40 15.00 1.88
N GLY A 4 -17.77 15.72 0.80
CA GLY A 4 -16.89 16.72 0.18
C GLY A 4 -17.00 18.13 0.77
N LEU A 5 -18.18 18.49 1.32
CA LEU A 5 -18.47 19.85 1.79
C LEU A 5 -17.93 20.09 3.21
N SER A 6 -18.04 19.11 4.11
CA SER A 6 -17.55 19.21 5.49
C SER A 6 -16.04 19.40 5.55
N GLY A 7 -15.27 18.64 4.76
CA GLY A 7 -13.81 18.73 4.73
C GLY A 7 -13.29 20.08 4.22
N GLN A 8 -13.98 20.70 3.26
CA GLN A 8 -13.61 22.02 2.75
C GLN A 8 -13.85 23.14 3.78
N ILE A 9 -14.95 23.05 4.53
CA ILE A 9 -15.27 24.01 5.59
C ILE A 9 -14.23 23.95 6.72
N VAL A 10 -13.86 22.74 7.14
CA VAL A 10 -12.82 22.54 8.18
C VAL A 10 -11.47 23.06 7.71
N ARG A 11 -11.11 22.83 6.44
CA ARG A 11 -9.86 23.35 5.85
C ARG A 11 -9.82 24.87 5.83
N GLN A 12 -10.92 25.50 5.41
CA GLN A 12 -11.04 26.95 5.33
C GLN A 12 -11.06 27.59 6.73
N TYR A 13 -11.66 26.92 7.71
CA TYR A 13 -11.61 27.32 9.12
C TYR A 13 -10.18 27.31 9.67
N LEU A 14 -9.45 26.20 9.48
CA LEU A 14 -8.07 26.06 9.96
C LEU A 14 -7.10 27.06 9.29
N LEU A 15 -7.33 27.38 8.01
CA LEU A 15 -6.60 28.45 7.29
C LEU A 15 -6.91 29.84 7.85
N SER A 16 -8.19 30.14 8.10
CA SER A 16 -8.61 31.46 8.60
C SER A 16 -8.12 31.77 10.02
N HIS A 17 -7.93 30.73 10.84
CA HIS A 17 -7.46 30.86 12.23
C HIS A 17 -5.94 30.65 12.41
N ASN A 18 -5.16 30.56 11.32
CA ASN A 18 -3.71 30.38 11.35
C ASN A 18 -3.25 29.15 12.17
N TYR A 19 -3.84 27.98 11.90
CA TYR A 19 -3.38 26.69 12.46
C TYR A 19 -2.66 25.83 11.40
N PRO A 20 -1.45 26.22 10.94
CA PRO A 20 -0.76 25.55 9.85
C PRO A 20 -0.31 24.12 10.20
N VAL A 21 0.02 23.88 11.47
CA VAL A 21 0.43 22.56 11.96
C VAL A 21 -0.76 21.60 11.94
N THR A 22 -1.89 22.00 12.50
CA THR A 22 -3.12 21.19 12.54
C THR A 22 -3.67 20.92 11.13
N LEU A 23 -3.57 21.89 10.22
CA LEU A 23 -3.92 21.71 8.82
C LEU A 23 -3.02 20.67 8.14
N SER A 24 -1.70 20.74 8.35
CA SER A 24 -0.75 19.78 7.79
C SER A 24 -0.99 18.37 8.32
N THR A 25 -1.27 18.22 9.63
CA THR A 25 -1.63 16.93 10.23
C THR A 25 -2.92 16.38 9.63
N LEU A 26 -3.98 17.20 9.53
CA LEU A 26 -5.26 16.79 8.94
C LEU A 26 -5.12 16.36 7.47
N GLU A 27 -4.32 17.09 6.69
CA GLU A 27 -4.05 16.75 5.29
C GLU A 27 -3.25 15.45 5.16
N ASN A 28 -2.31 15.20 6.08
CA ASN A 28 -1.52 13.98 6.12
C ASN A 28 -2.38 12.76 6.50
N GLU A 29 -3.23 12.90 7.52
CA GLU A 29 -4.17 11.87 7.94
C GLU A 29 -5.21 11.57 6.85
N SER A 30 -5.76 12.62 6.21
CA SER A 30 -6.69 12.50 5.08
C SER A 30 -6.05 11.82 3.86
N ARG A 31 -4.74 12.00 3.64
CA ARG A 31 -3.99 11.29 2.60
C ARG A 31 -3.88 9.81 2.93
N GLY A 32 -3.51 9.46 4.17
CA GLY A 32 -3.45 8.07 4.62
C GLY A 32 -4.79 7.33 4.48
N GLU A 33 -5.90 7.99 4.82
CA GLU A 33 -7.25 7.43 4.69
C GLU A 33 -7.71 7.29 3.22
N ARG A 34 -7.28 8.19 2.33
CA ARG A 34 -7.55 8.09 0.89
C ARG A 34 -6.77 6.97 0.21
N LEU A 35 -5.54 6.71 0.66
CA LEU A 35 -4.69 5.64 0.13
C LEU A 35 -5.24 4.25 0.51
N GLN A 36 -5.78 4.09 1.73
CA GLN A 36 -6.49 2.86 2.12
C GLN A 36 -7.67 2.51 1.21
N ASN A 37 -8.29 3.51 0.56
CA ASN A 37 -9.49 3.33 -0.26
C ASN A 37 -9.27 3.42 -1.78
N LYS A 38 -8.03 3.64 -2.26
CA LYS A 38 -7.74 3.67 -3.70
C LYS A 38 -6.70 2.63 -4.05
N PHE A 39 -7.12 1.62 -4.80
CA PHE A 39 -6.22 0.67 -5.43
C PHE A 39 -5.37 1.42 -6.47
N LEU A 40 -4.15 1.77 -6.10
CA LEU A 40 -3.17 2.46 -6.94
C LEU A 40 -2.08 1.44 -7.31
N PRO A 41 -2.15 0.83 -8.52
CA PRO A 41 -1.28 -0.30 -8.87
C PRO A 41 0.22 0.04 -8.81
N HIS A 42 0.59 1.28 -9.13
CA HIS A 42 1.98 1.73 -9.11
C HIS A 42 2.54 1.77 -7.68
N GLU A 43 1.80 2.34 -6.73
CA GLU A 43 2.24 2.39 -5.33
C GLU A 43 2.35 1.00 -4.71
N ILE A 44 1.49 0.07 -5.12
CA ILE A 44 1.56 -1.33 -4.69
C ILE A 44 2.85 -1.97 -5.20
N VAL A 45 3.20 -1.76 -6.48
CA VAL A 45 4.45 -2.30 -7.06
C VAL A 45 5.67 -1.68 -6.38
N ASP A 46 5.65 -0.38 -6.09
CA ASP A 46 6.72 0.30 -5.35
C ASP A 46 6.86 -0.25 -3.93
N THR A 47 5.72 -0.47 -3.24
CA THR A 47 5.69 -1.06 -1.89
C THR A 47 6.26 -2.48 -1.88
N LEU A 48 5.88 -3.32 -2.86
CA LEU A 48 6.43 -4.67 -3.00
C LEU A 48 7.93 -4.63 -3.30
N SER A 49 8.38 -3.69 -4.14
CA SER A 49 9.78 -3.54 -4.52
C SER A 49 10.65 -3.04 -3.35
N SER A 50 10.15 -2.09 -2.56
CA SER A 50 10.78 -1.65 -1.30
C SER A 50 10.85 -2.81 -0.28
N ALA A 51 9.76 -3.57 -0.09
CA ALA A 51 9.75 -4.72 0.82
C ALA A 51 10.76 -5.81 0.42
N ILE A 52 10.93 -6.07 -0.89
CA ILE A 52 11.98 -6.95 -1.42
C ILE A 52 13.37 -6.37 -1.16
N SER A 53 13.55 -5.07 -1.41
CA SER A 53 14.83 -4.38 -1.25
C SER A 53 15.31 -4.36 0.19
N GLU A 54 14.39 -4.21 1.13
CA GLU A 54 14.65 -4.16 2.57
C GLU A 54 14.70 -5.55 3.22
N SER A 55 14.43 -6.61 2.47
CA SER A 55 14.22 -7.97 2.98
C SER A 55 13.19 -8.01 4.12
N ASN A 56 12.04 -7.36 3.92
CA ASN A 56 10.94 -7.30 4.89
C ASN A 56 9.81 -8.27 4.48
N LEU A 57 9.91 -9.52 4.93
CA LEU A 57 8.91 -10.56 4.65
C LEU A 57 7.52 -10.25 5.23
N ALA A 58 7.46 -9.59 6.39
CA ALA A 58 6.21 -9.28 7.06
C ALA A 58 5.38 -8.29 6.22
N GLN A 59 6.01 -7.20 5.79
CA GLN A 59 5.39 -6.19 4.92
C GLN A 59 5.00 -6.77 3.56
N LEU A 60 5.84 -7.62 2.97
CA LEU A 60 5.53 -8.31 1.70
C LEU A 60 4.29 -9.20 1.83
N THR A 61 4.20 -9.97 2.92
CA THR A 61 3.09 -10.89 3.19
C THR A 61 1.79 -10.14 3.47
N GLU A 62 1.85 -9.07 4.25
CA GLU A 62 0.69 -8.23 4.55
C GLU A 62 0.16 -7.54 3.29
N THR A 63 1.05 -6.95 2.49
CA THR A 63 0.71 -6.33 1.21
C THR A 63 0.06 -7.35 0.27
N TRP A 64 0.61 -8.57 0.18
CA TRP A 64 0.03 -9.63 -0.63
C TRP A 64 -1.34 -10.09 -0.12
N LYS A 65 -1.51 -10.21 1.21
CA LYS A 65 -2.79 -10.58 1.82
C LYS A 65 -3.85 -9.53 1.53
N MET A 66 -3.51 -8.24 1.63
CA MET A 66 -4.40 -7.14 1.27
C MET A 66 -4.82 -7.21 -0.21
N LEU A 67 -3.87 -7.44 -1.13
CA LEU A 67 -4.18 -7.66 -2.55
C LEU A 67 -5.14 -8.84 -2.74
N GLN A 68 -4.91 -9.92 -2.00
CA GLN A 68 -5.72 -11.13 -2.10
C GLN A 68 -7.16 -10.90 -1.63
N THR A 69 -7.35 -10.21 -0.50
CA THR A 69 -8.68 -9.94 0.07
C THR A 69 -9.46 -8.87 -0.68
N THR A 70 -8.76 -7.89 -1.27
CA THR A 70 -9.40 -6.71 -1.87
C THR A 70 -9.65 -6.88 -3.36
N PHE A 71 -8.71 -7.49 -4.10
CA PHE A 71 -8.74 -7.53 -5.56
C PHE A 71 -8.70 -8.95 -6.13
N LEU A 72 -7.77 -9.81 -5.69
CA LEU A 72 -7.57 -11.11 -6.34
C LEU A 72 -8.75 -12.08 -6.13
N CYS A 73 -9.49 -11.94 -5.02
CA CYS A 73 -10.69 -12.73 -4.76
C CYS A 73 -11.83 -12.47 -5.76
N ARG A 74 -11.82 -11.32 -6.45
CA ARG A 74 -12.86 -10.92 -7.42
C ARG A 74 -12.50 -11.26 -8.87
N LEU A 75 -11.31 -11.81 -9.10
CA LEU A 75 -10.84 -12.18 -10.44
C LEU A 75 -11.45 -13.50 -10.91
N ASP A 76 -11.70 -13.63 -12.21
CA ASP A 76 -12.04 -14.90 -12.84
C ASP A 76 -10.93 -15.95 -12.69
N GLY A 77 -11.28 -17.24 -12.79
CA GLY A 77 -10.39 -18.36 -12.52
C GLY A 77 -9.04 -18.32 -13.25
N ASP A 78 -9.01 -17.87 -14.51
CA ASP A 78 -7.74 -17.74 -15.27
C ASP A 78 -6.87 -16.61 -14.73
N ARG A 79 -7.48 -15.50 -14.31
CA ARG A 79 -6.77 -14.36 -13.70
C ARG A 79 -6.31 -14.68 -12.27
N GLN A 80 -7.04 -15.51 -11.54
CA GLN A 80 -6.58 -16.06 -10.26
C GLN A 80 -5.35 -16.97 -10.41
N LYS A 81 -5.31 -17.81 -11.44
CA LYS A 81 -4.11 -18.62 -11.76
C LYS A 81 -2.91 -17.73 -12.08
N ALA A 82 -3.11 -16.69 -12.88
CA ALA A 82 -2.06 -15.71 -13.18
C ALA A 82 -1.57 -14.99 -11.91
N ALA A 83 -2.49 -14.61 -11.01
CA ALA A 83 -2.13 -13.99 -9.73
C ALA A 83 -1.35 -14.93 -8.81
N ASN A 84 -1.71 -16.22 -8.75
CA ASN A 84 -0.97 -17.22 -7.99
C ASN A 84 0.43 -17.46 -8.58
N SER A 85 0.57 -17.44 -9.90
CA SER A 85 1.88 -17.47 -10.55
C SER A 85 2.69 -16.23 -10.18
N LEU A 86 2.09 -15.03 -10.23
CA LEU A 86 2.74 -13.79 -9.82
C LEU A 86 3.21 -13.85 -8.35
N LYS A 87 2.39 -14.40 -7.45
CA LYS A 87 2.80 -14.66 -6.05
C LYS A 87 4.09 -15.45 -6.01
N ALA A 88 4.13 -16.60 -6.67
CA ALA A 88 5.30 -17.47 -6.67
C ALA A 88 6.56 -16.74 -7.20
N HIS A 89 6.41 -15.93 -8.25
CA HIS A 89 7.53 -15.15 -8.78
C HIS A 89 7.99 -14.05 -7.81
N VAL A 90 7.08 -13.29 -7.21
CA VAL A 90 7.42 -12.23 -6.24
C VAL A 90 8.17 -12.79 -5.03
N PHE A 91 7.69 -13.89 -4.45
CA PHE A 91 8.36 -14.53 -3.31
C PHE A 91 9.70 -15.19 -3.71
N LYS A 92 9.82 -15.75 -4.92
CA LYS A 92 11.12 -16.22 -5.43
C LYS A 92 12.11 -15.08 -5.61
N THR A 93 11.67 -13.94 -6.15
CA THR A 93 12.51 -12.74 -6.28
C THR A 93 12.94 -12.23 -4.92
N TYR A 94 12.05 -12.22 -3.92
CA TYR A 94 12.41 -11.92 -2.54
C TYR A 94 13.53 -12.82 -2.02
N LEU A 95 13.41 -14.15 -2.20
CA LEU A 95 14.43 -15.11 -1.76
C LEU A 95 15.78 -14.88 -2.44
N VAL A 96 15.79 -14.68 -3.76
CA VAL A 96 17.02 -14.37 -4.51
C VAL A 96 17.63 -13.06 -4.02
N HIS A 97 16.82 -12.04 -3.76
CA HIS A 97 17.30 -10.76 -3.28
C HIS A 97 17.87 -10.84 -1.85
N ALA A 98 17.20 -11.58 -0.95
CA ALA A 98 17.67 -11.83 0.42
C ALA A 98 18.98 -12.63 0.44
N LEU A 99 19.13 -13.61 -0.47
CA LEU A 99 20.35 -14.39 -0.66
C LEU A 99 21.50 -13.53 -1.19
N ILE A 100 21.25 -12.66 -2.18
CA ILE A 100 22.24 -11.70 -2.71
C ILE A 100 22.70 -10.74 -1.60
N GLN A 101 21.78 -10.29 -0.74
CA GLN A 101 22.10 -9.42 0.40
C GLN A 101 22.77 -10.15 1.57
N LYS A 102 23.08 -11.45 1.44
CA LYS A 102 23.66 -12.30 2.49
C LYS A 102 22.86 -12.29 3.81
N ARG A 103 21.55 -12.00 3.74
CA ARG A 103 20.64 -11.98 4.89
C ARG A 103 19.96 -13.34 5.05
N THR A 104 20.77 -14.38 5.25
CA THR A 104 20.29 -15.77 5.41
C THR A 104 19.39 -15.97 6.64
N ASP A 105 19.42 -15.06 7.62
CA ASP A 105 18.52 -15.03 8.77
C ASP A 105 17.06 -14.67 8.43
N LYS A 106 16.81 -14.08 7.24
CA LYS A 106 15.49 -13.58 6.80
C LYS A 106 14.90 -14.35 5.62
N VAL A 107 15.54 -15.45 5.23
CA VAL A 107 15.12 -16.41 4.22
C VAL A 107 14.30 -17.50 4.89
#